data_AF-A9IPP7-F1
#
_entry.id   AF-A9IPP7-F1
#
_cell.length_a   1.000
_cell.length_b   1.000
_cell.length_c   1.000
_cell.angle_alpha   90.00
_cell.angle_beta   90.00
_cell.angle_gamma   90.00
#
_symmetry.space_group_name_H-M   'P 1'
#
loop_
_entity.id
_entity.type
_entity.pdbx_description
1 polymer ?
#
loop_
_entity_poly.entity_id
_entity_poly.type
_entity_poly.pdbx_seq_one_letter_code
_entity_poly.pdbx_strand_id
1 'polypeptide(L)' 'MSIMCVACQTIAPGVPGIEPHLGLGHQGFIFSNQKGREGCREDHFRCLECGAKWLRETDKWGIDLGFKLAP' A
#
# COMPACT_ATOMS: atom_id res chain seq x y z
N MET A 1 21.90 7.56 -4.42
CA MET A 1 21.27 7.10 -3.16
C MET A 1 19.80 6.86 -3.46
N SER A 2 19.42 5.61 -3.74
CA SER A 2 18.01 5.28 -3.92
C SER A 2 17.39 5.15 -2.54
N ILE A 3 16.39 5.97 -2.26
CA ILE A 3 15.63 5.99 -0.99
C ILE A 3 14.86 4.66 -0.78
N MET A 4 14.76 3.83 -1.83
CA MET A 4 14.03 2.56 -1.82
C MET A 4 14.89 1.38 -2.30
N CYS A 5 14.67 0.20 -1.74
CA CYS A 5 15.25 -1.05 -2.24
C CYS A 5 14.67 -1.40 -3.61
N VAL A 6 15.36 -2.27 -4.37
CA VAL A 6 14.94 -2.69 -5.72
C VAL A 6 13.52 -3.27 -5.71
N ALA A 7 13.18 -4.05 -4.70
CA ALA A 7 11.85 -4.65 -4.58
C ALA A 7 10.73 -3.61 -4.36
N CYS A 8 10.99 -2.53 -3.63
CA CYS A 8 10.05 -1.41 -3.54
C CYS A 8 9.94 -0.65 -4.85
N GLN A 9 11.03 -0.53 -5.63
CA GLN A 9 11.00 0.12 -6.95
C GLN A 9 10.20 -0.67 -7.98
N THR A 10 10.06 -2.00 -7.81
CA THR A 10 9.22 -2.82 -8.68
C THR A 10 7.72 -2.72 -8.40
N ILE A 11 7.30 -2.10 -7.28
CA ILE A 11 5.88 -1.87 -7.00
C ILE A 11 5.40 -0.73 -7.90
N ALA A 12 4.57 -1.06 -8.89
CA ALA A 12 3.93 -0.05 -9.74
C ALA A 12 2.74 0.60 -9.00
N PRO A 13 2.79 1.90 -8.66
CA PRO A 13 1.71 2.54 -7.93
C PRO A 13 0.41 2.58 -8.73
N GLY A 14 -0.72 2.36 -8.08
CA GLY A 14 -2.06 2.40 -8.69
C GLY A 14 -2.39 1.20 -9.58
N VAL A 15 -1.52 0.19 -9.65
CA VAL A 15 -1.80 -1.06 -10.35
C VAL A 15 -2.39 -2.07 -9.35
N PRO A 16 -3.63 -2.55 -9.58
CA PRO A 16 -4.24 -3.55 -8.71
C PRO A 16 -3.62 -4.93 -8.92
N GLY A 17 -3.75 -5.78 -7.92
CA GLY A 17 -3.26 -7.16 -7.94
C GLY A 17 -1.75 -7.32 -7.72
N ILE A 18 -1.02 -6.23 -7.47
CA ILE A 18 0.38 -6.33 -7.08
C ILE A 18 0.46 -6.96 -5.69
N GLU A 19 1.34 -7.94 -5.55
CA GLU A 19 1.63 -8.57 -4.27
C GLU A 19 2.75 -7.81 -3.53
N PRO A 20 2.65 -7.69 -2.20
CA PRO A 20 3.74 -7.17 -1.40
C PRO A 20 4.97 -8.08 -1.56
N HIS A 21 6.15 -7.50 -1.82
CA HIS A 21 7.39 -8.28 -1.80
C HIS A 21 7.70 -8.74 -0.36
N LEU A 22 8.55 -9.75 -0.20
CA LEU A 22 8.83 -10.40 1.10
C LEU A 22 9.27 -9.43 2.22
N GLY A 23 9.97 -8.36 1.86
CA GLY A 23 10.42 -7.33 2.79
C GLY A 23 9.35 -6.30 3.18
N LEU A 24 8.17 -6.35 2.56
CA LEU A 24 7.08 -5.40 2.78
C LEU A 24 6.14 -5.94 3.86
N GLY A 25 6.40 -5.57 5.12
CA GLY A 25 5.62 -6.00 6.27
C GLY A 25 4.30 -5.25 6.40
N HIS A 26 3.20 -5.97 6.58
CA HIS A 26 1.89 -5.39 6.90
C HIS A 26 1.90 -4.80 8.32
N GLN A 27 1.47 -3.55 8.45
CA GLN A 27 1.41 -2.80 9.72
C GLN A 27 -0.01 -2.76 10.30
N GLY A 28 -1.01 -3.21 9.55
CA GLY A 28 -2.42 -3.13 9.92
C GLY A 28 -3.24 -2.46 8.83
N PHE A 29 -4.51 -2.19 9.13
CA PHE A 29 -5.42 -1.53 8.21
C PHE A 29 -6.36 -0.59 8.96
N ILE A 30 -6.86 0.40 8.25
CA ILE A 30 -7.90 1.32 8.73
C ILE A 30 -9.06 1.36 7.73
N PHE A 31 -10.27 1.61 8.21
CA PHE A 31 -11.38 1.96 7.34
C PHE A 31 -11.42 3.47 7.16
N SER A 32 -11.49 3.92 5.92
CA SER A 32 -11.58 5.34 5.62
C SER A 32 -12.94 5.88 6.04
N ASN A 33 -12.92 6.93 6.87
CA ASN A 33 -14.10 7.65 7.33
C ASN A 33 -14.31 8.95 6.52
N GLN A 34 -13.63 9.07 5.37
CA GLN A 34 -13.77 10.22 4.49
C GLN A 34 -15.05 10.13 3.67
N LYS A 35 -15.81 11.24 3.62
CA LYS A 35 -17.04 11.36 2.84
C LYS A 35 -16.77 11.03 1.36
N GLY A 36 -17.41 9.99 0.83
CA GLY A 36 -17.20 9.48 -0.53
C GLY A 36 -16.16 8.35 -0.66
N ARG A 37 -15.45 8.00 0.41
CA ARG A 37 -14.64 6.78 0.56
C ARG A 37 -15.06 5.95 1.78
N GLU A 38 -16.28 6.16 2.25
CA GLU A 38 -16.85 5.43 3.38
C GLU A 38 -16.91 3.93 3.06
N GLY A 39 -16.22 3.14 3.87
CA GLY A 39 -16.09 1.69 3.69
C GLY A 39 -14.88 1.24 2.87
N CYS A 40 -14.07 2.17 2.33
CA CYS A 40 -12.78 1.80 1.75
C CYS A 40 -11.82 1.37 2.87
N ARG A 41 -11.12 0.25 2.68
CA ARG A 41 -10.08 -0.24 3.58
C ARG A 41 -8.72 0.22 3.07
N GLU A 42 -7.92 0.84 3.92
CA GLU A 42 -6.55 1.20 3.63
C GLU A 42 -5.61 0.32 4.46
N ASP A 43 -4.87 -0.56 3.79
CA ASP A 43 -3.85 -1.40 4.40
C ASP A 43 -2.51 -0.67 4.40
N HIS A 44 -1.85 -0.64 5.55
CA HIS A 44 -0.56 0.01 5.74
C HIS A 44 0.56 -1.02 5.69
N PHE A 45 1.62 -0.67 4.99
CA PHE A 45 2.78 -1.51 4.78
C PHE A 45 4.06 -0.73 5.00
N ARG A 46 5.07 -1.40 5.55
CA ARG A 46 6.39 -0.82 5.75
C ARG A 46 7.46 -1.80 5.29
N CYS A 47 8.34 -1.32 4.42
CA CYS A 47 9.48 -2.10 3.97
C CYS A 47 10.52 -2.18 5.10
N LEU A 48 10.91 -3.40 5.44
CA LEU A 48 11.92 -3.67 6.47
C LEU A 48 13.34 -3.36 5.99
N GLU A 49 13.58 -3.34 4.67
CA GLU A 49 14.92 -3.06 4.11
C GLU A 49 15.20 -1.56 3.96
N CYS A 50 14.29 -0.82 3.35
CA CYS A 50 14.49 0.61 3.06
C CYS A 50 13.62 1.55 3.91
N GLY A 51 12.71 1.01 4.72
CA GLY A 51 11.81 1.82 5.54
C GLY A 51 10.67 2.50 4.77
N ALA A 52 10.57 2.31 3.44
CA ALA A 52 9.51 2.88 2.61
C ALA A 52 8.13 2.45 3.10
N LYS A 53 7.21 3.41 3.15
CA LYS A 53 5.82 3.20 3.58
C LYS A 53 4.93 3.11 2.36
N TRP A 54 4.14 2.06 2.30
CA TRP A 54 3.19 1.81 1.23
C TRP A 54 1.78 1.67 1.82
N LEU A 55 0.80 2.13 1.07
CA LEU A 55 -0.62 2.04 1.39
C LEU A 55 -1.27 1.25 0.28
N ARG A 56 -2.19 0.35 0.59
CA ARG A 56 -3.02 -0.33 -0.40
C ARG A 56 -4.46 -0.02 -0.09
N GLU A 57 -5.14 0.64 -1.02
CA GLU A 57 -6.54 1.02 -0.84
C GLU A 57 -7.41 -0.05 -1.51
N THR A 58 -8.40 -0.53 -0.77
CA THR A 58 -9.44 -1.44 -1.26
C THR A 58 -10.76 -0.70 -1.14
N ASP A 59 -11.53 -0.62 -2.23
CA ASP A 59 -12.84 0.02 -2.22
C ASP A 59 -13.86 -0.78 -1.37
N LYS A 60 -15.01 -0.18 -1.05
CA LYS A 60 -16.07 -0.81 -0.24
C LYS A 60 -16.60 -2.13 -0.81
N TRP A 61 -16.37 -2.40 -2.09
CA TRP A 61 -16.73 -3.65 -2.76
C TRP A 61 -15.63 -4.72 -2.71
N GLY A 62 -14.51 -4.47 -2.02
CA GLY A 62 -13.36 -5.38 -1.99
C GLY A 62 -12.45 -5.27 -3.22
N ILE A 63 -12.62 -4.23 -4.04
CA ILE A 63 -11.78 -4.01 -5.22
C ILE A 63 -10.49 -3.34 -4.81
N ASP A 64 -9.38 -4.01 -5.07
CA ASP A 64 -8.05 -3.45 -4.91
C ASP A 64 -7.84 -2.27 -5.87
N LEU A 65 -7.44 -1.12 -5.34
CA LEU A 65 -7.08 0.08 -6.10
C LEU A 65 -5.56 0.20 -6.28
N GLY A 66 -4.80 -0.78 -5.79
CA GLY A 66 -3.36 -0.86 -5.91
C GLY A 66 -2.60 -0.11 -4.81
N PHE A 67 -1.28 -0.19 -4.91
CA PHE A 67 -0.38 0.44 -3.94
C PHE A 67 -0.19 1.94 -4.20
N LYS A 68 -0.03 2.71 -3.13
CA LYS A 68 0.31 4.12 -3.13
C LYS A 68 1.46 4.34 -2.15
N LEU A 69 2.41 5.17 -2.52
CA LEU A 69 3.49 5.52 -1.62
C LEU A 69 2.99 6.51 -0.57
N ALA A 70 3.19 6.20 0.71
CA ALA A 70 2.88 7.13 1.79
C ALA A 70 4.00 8.17 1.91
N PRO A 71 3.69 9.44 2.24
CA PRO A 71 4.69 10.46 2.52
C PRO A 71 5.52 10.18 3.79
#